data_AF-A0A1L3ZHH1-F1
#
_entry.id   AF-A0A1L3ZHH1-F1
#
_cell.length_a   1.000
_cell.length_b   1.000
_cell.length_c   1.000
_cell.angle_alpha   90.00
_cell.angle_beta   90.00
_cell.angle_gamma   90.00
#
_symmetry.space_group_name_H-M   'P 1'
#
loop_
_entity.id
_entity.type
_entity.pdbx_description
1 polymer ?
#
loop_
_entity_poly.entity_id
_entity_poly.type
_entity_poly.pdbx_seq_one_letter_code
_entity_poly.pdbx_strand_id
1 'polypeptide(L)'
;MAAAPPPASTNQRNVILVQVLVRDNNVDQALRALKKKMQREGIFREMKMRDYYEKPSQKRAREKAEAVRRVRKLARKRAQREGLVAAR
;
A
#
# COMPACT_ATOMS: atom_id res chain seq x y z
N MET A 1 -30.33 3.42 37.80
CA MET A 1 -29.83 2.19 37.13
C MET A 1 -30.25 2.21 35.67
N ALA A 2 -29.61 3.02 34.82
CA ALA A 2 -29.75 2.92 33.37
C ALA A 2 -28.38 2.53 32.82
N ALA A 3 -28.23 1.26 32.45
CA ALA A 3 -27.00 0.76 31.83
C ALA A 3 -26.90 1.36 30.42
N ALA A 4 -25.79 2.04 30.15
CA ALA A 4 -25.49 2.56 28.81
C ALA A 4 -25.38 1.39 27.80
N PRO A 5 -25.85 1.56 26.55
CA PRO A 5 -25.69 0.54 25.52
C PRO A 5 -24.20 0.33 25.21
N PRO A 6 -23.76 -0.91 24.91
CA PRO A 6 -22.37 -1.19 24.58
C PRO A 6 -21.94 -0.42 23.32
N PRO A 7 -20.70 0.10 23.25
CA PRO A 7 -20.21 0.73 22.04
C PRO A 7 -20.16 -0.33 20.94
N ALA A 8 -20.96 -0.13 19.89
CA ALA A 8 -20.91 -0.94 18.69
C ALA A 8 -19.46 -1.01 18.22
N SER A 9 -18.92 -2.23 18.16
CA SER A 9 -17.62 -2.52 17.57
C SER A 9 -17.65 -2.03 16.12
N THR A 10 -17.19 -0.79 15.96
CA THR A 10 -17.01 -0.16 14.67
C THR A 10 -15.81 -0.87 14.07
N ASN A 11 -16.09 -1.98 13.39
CA ASN A 11 -15.17 -2.59 12.45
C ASN A 11 -14.90 -1.50 11.41
N GLN A 12 -13.86 -0.71 11.66
CA GLN A 12 -13.30 0.26 10.73
C GLN A 12 -12.79 -0.57 9.56
N ARG A 13 -13.70 -0.86 8.62
CA ARG A 13 -13.33 -1.36 7.30
C ARG A 13 -12.38 -0.31 6.77
N ASN A 14 -11.10 -0.65 6.78
CA ASN A 14 -10.02 0.17 6.26
C ASN A 14 -10.18 0.16 4.73
N VAL A 15 -11.21 0.86 4.24
CA VAL A 15 -11.50 0.98 2.82
C VAL A 15 -10.55 2.04 2.30
N ILE A 16 -9.49 1.59 1.63
CA ILE A 16 -8.59 2.50 0.91
C ILE A 16 -9.39 3.01 -0.31
N LEU A 17 -10.01 4.17 -0.16
CA LEU A 17 -10.76 4.84 -1.23
C LEU A 17 -9.77 5.55 -2.16
N VAL A 18 -9.45 4.96 -3.31
CA VAL A 18 -8.60 5.58 -4.33
C VAL A 18 -9.47 6.33 -5.34
N GLN A 19 -9.44 7.66 -5.28
CA GLN A 19 -10.14 8.52 -6.26
C GLN A 19 -9.19 8.98 -7.37
N VAL A 20 -9.65 8.91 -8.63
CA VAL A 20 -8.94 9.45 -9.79
C VAL A 20 -9.84 10.43 -10.52
N LEU A 21 -9.37 11.67 -10.66
CA LEU A 21 -10.03 12.71 -11.44
C LEU A 21 -9.68 12.51 -12.91
N VAL A 22 -10.70 12.33 -13.75
CA VAL A 22 -10.56 12.25 -15.20
C VAL A 22 -10.77 13.65 -15.76
N ARG A 23 -9.83 14.12 -16.59
CA ARG A 23 -9.96 15.39 -17.34
C ARG A 23 -10.00 15.07 -18.83
N ASP A 24 -10.78 15.85 -19.58
CA ASP A 24 -10.81 15.85 -21.05
C ASP A 24 -11.13 14.49 -21.70
N ASN A 25 -12.09 13.73 -21.13
CA ASN A 25 -12.53 12.40 -21.61
C ASN A 25 -11.40 11.36 -21.76
N ASN A 26 -10.22 11.59 -21.17
CA ASN A 26 -9.07 10.70 -21.32
C ASN A 26 -9.12 9.54 -20.30
N VAL A 27 -10.07 8.63 -20.51
CA VAL A 27 -10.38 7.50 -19.62
C VAL A 27 -9.20 6.53 -19.52
N ASP A 28 -8.51 6.26 -20.62
CA ASP A 28 -7.37 5.33 -20.64
C ASP A 28 -6.21 5.82 -19.76
N GLN A 29 -5.94 7.13 -19.78
CA GLN A 29 -4.88 7.71 -18.97
C GLN A 29 -5.26 7.68 -17.48
N ALA A 30 -6.54 7.91 -17.15
CA ALA A 30 -7.05 7.78 -15.80
C ALA A 30 -6.95 6.34 -15.27
N LEU A 31 -7.30 5.34 -16.09
CA LEU A 31 -7.16 3.92 -15.72
C LEU A 31 -5.70 3.53 -15.50
N ARG A 32 -4.78 4.00 -16.34
CA ARG A 32 -3.33 3.81 -16.15
C ARG A 32 -2.83 4.46 -14.86
N ALA A 33 -3.29 5.67 -14.57
CA ALA A 33 -2.94 6.38 -13.34
C ALA A 33 -3.48 5.68 -12.09
N LEU A 34 -4.72 5.20 -12.12
CA LEU A 34 -5.35 4.41 -11.06
C LEU A 34 -4.53 3.15 -10.77
N LYS A 35 -4.26 2.33 -11.80
CA LYS A 35 -3.46 1.11 -11.68
C LYS A 35 -2.09 1.39 -11.09
N LYS A 36 -1.43 2.48 -11.49
CA LYS A 36 -0.12 2.88 -10.99
C LYS A 36 -0.16 3.36 -9.53
N LYS A 37 -1.23 4.04 -9.10
CA LYS A 37 -1.46 4.41 -7.69
C LYS A 37 -1.70 3.18 -6.82
N MET A 38 -2.59 2.28 -7.25
CA MET A 38 -2.89 1.03 -6.51
C MET A 38 -1.67 0.10 -6.40
N GLN A 39 -0.84 0.01 -7.44
CA GLN A 39 0.42 -0.73 -7.36
C GLN A 39 1.44 -0.10 -6.40
N ARG A 40 1.44 1.24 -6.27
CA ARG A 40 2.33 1.97 -5.36
C ARG A 40 1.90 1.79 -3.90
N GLU A 41 0.60 1.78 -3.66
CA GLU A 41 0.01 1.50 -2.34
C GLU A 41 0.16 0.03 -1.94
N GLY A 42 0.44 -0.87 -2.90
CA GLY A 42 0.73 -2.27 -2.60
C GLY A 42 -0.51 -3.12 -2.31
N ILE A 43 -1.70 -2.58 -2.59
CA ILE A 43 -2.99 -3.24 -2.32
C ILE A 43 -3.07 -4.61 -2.99
N PHE A 44 -2.57 -4.75 -4.24
CA PHE A 44 -2.53 -6.05 -4.92
C PHE A 44 -1.64 -7.08 -4.22
N ARG A 45 -0.59 -6.63 -3.54
CA ARG A 45 0.30 -7.49 -2.77
C ARG A 45 -0.36 -7.90 -1.45
N GLU A 46 -1.11 -6.99 -0.84
CA GLU A 46 -1.91 -7.31 0.35
C GLU A 46 -3.07 -8.24 0.05
N MET A 47 -3.81 -8.05 -1.05
CA MET A 47 -4.87 -8.97 -1.47
C MET A 47 -4.32 -10.39 -1.63
N LYS A 48 -3.24 -10.56 -2.41
CA LYS A 48 -2.62 -11.87 -2.63
C LYS A 48 -2.05 -12.52 -1.36
N MET A 49 -1.62 -11.73 -0.38
CA MET A 49 -1.13 -12.26 0.91
C MET A 49 -2.25 -12.58 1.90
N ARG A 50 -3.45 -12.05 1.70
CA ARG A 50 -4.63 -12.33 2.54
C ARG A 50 -5.44 -13.53 2.05
N ASP A 51 -5.21 -14.00 0.83
CA ASP A 51 -5.93 -15.14 0.23
C ASP A 51 -5.63 -16.48 0.93
N TYR A 52 -4.51 -16.62 1.64
CA TYR A 52 -4.12 -17.85 2.33
C TYR A 52 -3.63 -17.59 3.76
N TYR A 53 -3.95 -18.48 4.70
CA TYR A 53 -3.46 -18.38 6.08
C TYR A 53 -1.94 -18.59 6.13
N GLU A 54 -1.20 -17.49 6.31
CA GLU A 54 0.24 -17.52 6.48
C GLU A 54 0.59 -17.65 7.98
N LYS A 55 1.40 -18.65 8.33
CA LYS A 55 1.80 -18.92 9.72
C LYS A 55 2.47 -17.66 10.31
N PRO A 56 2.15 -17.24 11.55
CA PRO A 56 2.61 -15.96 12.11
C PRO A 56 4.13 -15.77 12.15
N SER A 57 4.91 -16.86 12.20
CA SER A 57 6.38 -16.80 12.09
C SER A 57 6.85 -16.38 10.69
N GLN A 58 6.20 -16.89 9.63
CA GLN A 58 6.51 -16.57 8.24
C GLN A 58 6.11 -15.13 7.89
N LYS A 59 4.96 -14.68 8.41
CA LYS A 59 4.51 -13.29 8.30
C LYS A 59 5.55 -12.32 8.87
N ARG A 60 6.03 -12.56 10.10
CA ARG A 60 7.07 -11.72 10.74
C ARG A 60 8.40 -11.70 9.97
N ALA A 61 8.83 -12.84 9.43
CA ALA A 61 10.07 -12.92 8.65
C ALA A 61 9.96 -12.13 7.33
N ARG A 62 8.81 -12.22 6.66
CA ARG A 62 8.54 -11.51 5.41
C ARG A 62 8.40 -10.00 5.64
N GLU A 63 7.68 -9.58 6.67
CA GLU A 63 7.56 -8.15 7.04
C GLU A 63 8.93 -7.53 7.32
N LYS A 64 9.80 -8.22 8.06
CA LYS A 64 11.18 -7.77 8.29
C LYS A 64 11.97 -7.64 6.99
N ALA A 65 11.89 -8.65 6.11
CA ALA A 65 12.55 -8.60 4.81
C ALA A 65 12.02 -7.48 3.90
N GLU A 66 10.71 -7.21 3.93
CA GLU A 66 10.07 -6.14 3.16
C GLU A 66 10.41 -4.75 3.69
N ALA A 67 10.48 -4.58 5.01
CA ALA A 67 10.93 -3.34 5.64
C ALA A 67 12.37 -2.99 5.22
N VAL A 68 13.28 -3.97 5.28
CA VAL A 68 14.67 -3.79 4.82
C VAL A 68 14.73 -3.43 3.34
N ARG A 69 13.93 -4.10 2.49
CA ARG A 69 13.84 -3.77 1.06
C ARG A 69 13.29 -2.36 0.82
N ARG A 70 12.29 -1.93 1.60
CA ARG A 70 11.69 -0.60 1.52
C ARG A 70 12.69 0.49 1.89
N VAL A 71 13.44 0.30 2.97
CA VAL A 71 14.51 1.22 3.42
C VAL A 71 15.60 1.34 2.36
N ARG A 72 16.08 0.22 1.82
CA ARG A 72 17.09 0.22 0.73
C ARG A 72 16.60 0.93 -0.53
N LYS A 73 15.31 0.75 -0.88
CA LYS A 73 14.70 1.42 -2.04
C LYS A 73 14.54 2.93 -1.82
N LEU A 74 14.19 3.36 -0.60
CA LEU A 74 14.13 4.77 -0.22
C LEU A 74 15.51 5.42 -0.28
N ALA A 75 16.54 4.75 0.25
CA ALA A 75 17.92 5.23 0.21
C ALA A 75 18.41 5.39 -1.24
N ARG A 76 18.17 4.40 -2.12
CA ARG A 76 18.51 4.50 -3.55
C ARG A 76 17.81 5.68 -4.24
N LYS A 77 16.53 5.91 -3.94
CA LYS A 77 15.78 7.04 -4.51
C LYS A 77 16.26 8.40 -4.01
N ARG A 78 16.70 8.49 -2.75
CA ARG A 78 17.31 9.72 -2.20
C ARG A 78 18.65 10.00 -2.86
N ALA A 79 19.53 8.99 -2.96
CA ALA A 79 20.83 9.11 -3.62
C ALA A 79 20.73 9.50 -5.11
N GLN A 80 19.72 9.00 -5.83
CA GLN A 80 19.44 9.43 -7.21
C GLN A 80 18.97 10.89 -7.31
N ARG A 81 18.23 11.38 -6.31
CA ARG A 81 17.72 12.76 -6.26
C ARG A 81 18.80 13.76 -5.90
N GLU A 82 19.76 13.34 -5.08
CA GLU A 82 20.95 14.11 -4.67
C GLU A 82 22.09 14.04 -5.70
N GLY A 83 21.88 13.42 -6.87
CA GLY A 83 22.82 13.45 -7.99
C GLY A 83 24.08 12.57 -7.83
N LEU A 84 24.16 11.76 -6.77
CA LEU A 84 25.35 10.97 -6.42
C LEU A 84 25.50 9.64 -7.18
N VAL A 85 24.55 9.29 -8.05
CA VAL A 85 24.60 8.03 -8.82
C VAL A 85 24.37 8.33 -10.29
N ALA A 86 25.47 8.44 -11.05
CA ALA A 86 25.47 8.29 -12.49
C ALA A 86 24.96 6.87 -12.80
N ALA A 87 23.79 6.79 -13.45
CA ALA A 87 23.29 5.54 -13.98
C ALA A 87 24.19 5.12 -15.14
N ARG A 88 24.91 4.01 -14.97
CA ARG A 88 25.33 3.17 -16.09
C ARG A 88 24.32 2.04 -16.25
#